data_AF-A0A101XRJ6-F1
#
_entry.id   AF-A0A101XRJ6-F1
#
_cell.length_a   1.000
_cell.length_b   1.000
_cell.length_c   1.000
_cell.angle_alpha   90.00
_cell.angle_beta   90.00
_cell.angle_gamma   90.00
#
_symmetry.space_group_name_H-M   'P 1'
#
loop_
_entity.id
_entity.type
_entity.pdbx_description
1 polymer ?
#
loop_
_entity_poly.entity_id
_entity_poly.type
_entity_poly.pdbx_seq_one_letter_code
_entity_poly.pdbx_strand_id
1 'polypeptide(L)'
;MGLDQLKILLRKRQNDQSSQLISQLYLNNSEGFRRGLLLSGCLPEPMNRNFDSNSFILDSFESSCLEAEKIIADKSLHAHEFRDIYVGIVSAIKAIRKNFCSNSTRLEGSSFLEYDVVKQLQMLFVFYEDQCRLIQQQVENTNKGDSIHGYEMHVSTFKTRDGEQAASASDKQESLLEIIDTLARYLYFKCPLGQIKEPDDVCPYEDSKIEEIMLLAEGKFFLDLVWERIKFRNWNVEWIETQGRSYLGTYPPSHDELKYERASTIRYYYKDHADIHKLMLENGESIRKSFKFTRALARPHASLVGGEEFPLAGSRISEVTGKIRKI
;
A
#
# COMPACT_ATOMS: atom_id res chain seq x y z
N MET A 1 11.19 -15.09 24.12
CA MET A 1 12.45 -15.48 24.78
C MET A 1 13.47 -16.03 23.78
N GLY A 2 13.23 -17.15 23.07
CA GLY A 2 14.20 -17.67 22.09
C GLY A 2 14.47 -16.76 20.88
N LEU A 3 13.43 -16.16 20.29
CA LEU A 3 13.59 -15.28 19.11
C LEU A 3 14.30 -13.94 19.46
N ASP A 4 14.05 -13.40 20.66
CA ASP A 4 14.73 -12.18 21.12
C ASP A 4 16.23 -12.41 21.29
N GLN A 5 16.61 -13.59 21.80
CA GLN A 5 18.00 -14.01 21.90
C GLN A 5 18.61 -14.20 20.51
N LEU A 6 17.90 -14.87 19.59
CA LEU A 6 18.37 -15.06 18.21
C LEU A 6 18.69 -13.71 17.54
N LYS A 7 17.83 -12.71 17.70
CA LYS A 7 18.05 -11.35 17.21
C LYS A 7 19.37 -10.73 17.70
N ILE A 8 19.71 -10.95 18.97
CA ILE A 8 20.96 -10.46 19.55
C ILE A 8 22.16 -11.22 18.97
N LEU A 9 22.07 -12.55 18.86
CA LEU A 9 23.15 -13.40 18.37
C LEU A 9 23.49 -13.09 16.90
N LEU A 10 22.48 -12.95 16.04
CA LEU A 10 22.65 -12.58 14.62
C LEU A 10 23.32 -11.20 14.48
N ARG A 11 22.92 -10.23 15.29
CA ARG A 11 23.55 -8.88 15.30
C ARG A 11 25.01 -8.91 15.77
N LYS A 12 25.35 -9.84 16.65
CA LYS A 12 26.72 -10.05 17.14
C LYS A 12 27.54 -11.01 16.26
N ARG A 13 26.96 -11.57 15.19
CA ARG A 13 27.58 -12.58 14.31
C ARG A 13 28.06 -13.83 15.06
N GLN A 14 27.33 -14.21 16.11
CA GLN A 14 27.62 -15.43 16.88
C GLN A 14 26.98 -16.63 16.19
N ASN A 15 27.54 -17.03 15.04
CA ASN A 15 26.93 -18.02 14.13
C ASN A 15 26.74 -19.39 14.80
N ASP A 16 27.69 -19.87 15.61
CA ASP A 16 27.59 -21.18 16.27
C ASP A 16 26.45 -21.25 17.29
N GLN A 17 26.27 -20.18 18.07
CA GLN A 17 25.17 -20.08 19.03
C GLN A 17 23.84 -19.87 18.29
N SER A 18 23.87 -19.13 17.18
CA SER A 18 22.70 -18.89 16.33
C SER A 18 22.22 -20.19 15.68
N SER A 19 23.12 -21.03 15.16
CA SER A 19 22.76 -22.30 14.51
C SER A 19 22.17 -23.31 15.50
N GLN A 20 22.72 -23.40 16.72
CA GLN A 20 22.15 -24.19 17.80
C GLN A 20 20.75 -23.71 18.19
N LEU A 21 20.55 -22.40 18.32
CA LEU A 21 19.25 -21.84 18.67
C LEU A 21 18.23 -21.98 17.54
N ILE A 22 18.63 -21.77 16.29
CA ILE A 22 17.78 -21.95 15.10
C ILE A 22 17.32 -23.41 15.00
N SER A 23 18.24 -24.37 15.13
CA SER A 23 17.89 -25.80 15.09
C SER A 23 16.96 -26.20 16.22
N GLN A 24 17.16 -25.69 17.44
CA GLN A 24 16.25 -25.90 18.56
C GLN A 24 14.85 -25.31 18.30
N LEU A 25 14.79 -24.08 17.81
CA LEU A 25 13.51 -23.41 17.50
C LEU A 25 12.73 -24.19 16.44
N TYR A 26 13.40 -24.69 15.41
CA TYR A 26 12.78 -25.50 14.36
C TYR A 26 12.32 -26.87 14.88
N LEU A 27 13.18 -27.61 15.57
CA LEU A 27 12.85 -28.95 16.08
C LEU A 27 11.74 -28.92 17.13
N ASN A 28 11.60 -27.83 17.89
CA ASN A 28 10.54 -27.67 18.88
C ASN A 28 9.18 -27.32 18.25
N ASN A 29 9.16 -26.58 17.13
CA ASN A 29 7.93 -26.16 16.45
C ASN A 29 8.21 -25.85 14.96
N SER A 30 8.23 -26.89 14.13
CA SER A 30 8.53 -26.75 12.70
C SER A 30 7.47 -25.92 11.97
N GLU A 31 6.19 -26.16 12.23
CA GLU A 31 5.06 -25.45 11.61
C GLU A 31 5.07 -23.94 11.92
N GLY A 32 5.38 -23.58 13.16
CA GLY A 32 5.42 -22.20 13.61
C GLY A 32 6.73 -21.47 13.35
N PHE A 33 7.81 -22.17 12.99
CA PHE A 33 9.16 -21.62 12.87
C PHE A 33 9.22 -20.44 11.89
N ARG A 34 8.74 -20.65 10.66
CA ARG A 34 8.74 -19.64 9.59
C ARG A 34 8.04 -18.35 10.02
N ARG A 35 6.81 -18.48 10.53
CA ARG A 35 5.99 -17.34 10.95
C ARG A 35 6.60 -16.65 12.16
N GLY A 36 7.07 -17.40 13.14
CA GLY A 36 7.76 -16.86 14.32
C GLY A 36 8.98 -16.03 13.93
N LEU A 37 9.82 -16.55 13.02
CA LEU A 37 10.99 -15.85 12.53
C LEU A 37 10.63 -14.56 11.79
N LEU A 38 9.71 -14.61 10.83
CA LEU A 38 9.31 -13.43 10.03
C LEU A 38 8.66 -12.33 10.87
N LEU A 39 7.88 -12.68 11.90
CA LEU A 39 7.20 -11.71 12.77
C LEU A 39 8.07 -11.18 13.92
N SER A 40 9.19 -11.85 14.24
CA SER A 40 10.07 -11.44 15.34
C SER A 40 10.93 -10.20 15.06
N GLY A 41 11.05 -9.78 13.80
CA GLY A 41 11.98 -8.73 13.39
C GLY A 41 13.45 -9.10 13.66
N CYS A 42 13.79 -10.39 13.57
CA CYS A 42 15.18 -10.88 13.59
C CYS A 42 15.93 -10.53 12.30
N LEU A 43 15.22 -10.52 11.17
CA LEU A 43 15.77 -10.27 9.84
C LEU A 43 15.55 -8.82 9.41
N PRO A 44 16.43 -8.28 8.56
CA PRO A 44 16.24 -6.95 8.00
C PRO A 44 15.04 -6.93 7.03
N GLU A 45 14.26 -5.85 7.11
CA GLU A 45 13.13 -5.60 6.22
C GLU A 45 13.64 -5.12 4.84
N PRO A 46 13.33 -5.81 3.72
CA PRO A 46 14.02 -5.61 2.43
C PRO A 46 13.84 -4.22 1.81
N MET A 47 12.77 -3.51 2.17
CA MET A 47 12.47 -2.16 1.67
C MET A 47 12.85 -1.06 2.66
N ASN A 48 13.44 -1.43 3.81
CA ASN A 48 13.84 -0.44 4.80
C ASN A 48 15.11 0.29 4.37
N ARG A 49 15.20 1.59 4.70
CA ARG A 49 16.32 2.45 4.29
C ARG A 49 17.65 2.01 4.90
N ASN A 50 17.61 1.48 6.12
CA ASN A 50 18.79 0.97 6.82
C ASN A 50 19.11 -0.49 6.48
N PHE A 51 18.56 -1.04 5.39
CA PHE A 51 18.83 -2.42 4.99
C PHE A 51 20.32 -2.66 4.78
N ASP A 52 21.03 -1.78 4.07
CA ASP A 52 22.46 -2.00 3.77
C ASP A 52 23.30 -2.03 5.05
N SER A 53 23.00 -1.15 6.01
CA SER A 53 23.63 -1.16 7.34
C SER A 53 23.34 -2.44 8.14
N ASN A 54 22.25 -3.14 7.83
CA ASN A 54 21.81 -4.36 8.49
C ASN A 54 21.96 -5.62 7.62
N SER A 55 22.52 -5.51 6.41
CA SER A 55 22.62 -6.60 5.43
C SER A 55 23.39 -7.79 5.98
N PHE A 56 24.43 -7.50 6.77
CA PHE A 56 25.23 -8.52 7.47
C PHE A 56 24.40 -9.43 8.40
N ILE A 57 23.22 -8.98 8.88
CA ILE A 57 22.33 -9.81 9.70
C ILE A 57 21.76 -10.93 8.85
N LEU A 58 21.42 -10.65 7.58
CA LEU A 58 20.94 -11.65 6.63
C LEU A 58 22.05 -12.67 6.30
N ASP A 59 23.28 -12.20 6.10
CA ASP A 59 24.44 -13.07 5.83
C ASP A 59 24.76 -13.98 7.03
N SER A 60 24.71 -13.42 8.25
CA SER A 60 24.87 -14.19 9.49
C SER A 60 23.75 -15.21 9.67
N PHE A 61 22.51 -14.86 9.33
CA PHE A 61 21.38 -15.78 9.36
C PHE A 61 21.55 -16.91 8.35
N GLU A 62 21.88 -16.62 7.09
CA GLU A 62 22.12 -17.62 6.04
C GLU A 62 23.23 -18.59 6.44
N SER A 63 24.35 -18.06 6.96
CA SER A 63 25.46 -18.88 7.46
C SER A 63 25.04 -19.77 8.64
N SER A 64 24.26 -19.23 9.57
CA SER A 64 23.78 -19.98 10.75
C SER A 64 22.76 -21.06 10.37
N CYS A 65 21.94 -20.81 9.34
CA CYS A 65 21.00 -21.79 8.80
C CYS A 65 21.73 -22.95 8.11
N LEU A 66 22.78 -22.69 7.34
CA LEU A 66 23.58 -23.76 6.72
C LEU A 66 24.17 -24.71 7.76
N GLU A 67 24.61 -24.19 8.91
CA GLU A 67 25.11 -25.03 10.00
C GLU A 67 23.97 -25.71 10.77
N ALA A 68 22.85 -25.01 10.98
CA ALA A 68 21.67 -25.59 11.61
C ALA A 68 21.07 -26.74 10.79
N GLU A 69 21.13 -26.67 9.46
CA GLU A 69 20.68 -27.74 8.55
C GLU A 69 21.42 -29.04 8.83
N LYS A 70 22.75 -28.99 9.03
CA LYS A 70 23.55 -30.18 9.38
C LYS A 70 23.11 -30.76 10.73
N ILE A 71 22.94 -29.89 11.74
CA ILE A 71 22.48 -30.31 13.08
C ILE A 71 21.10 -30.97 13.01
N ILE A 72 20.20 -30.45 12.15
CA ILE A 72 18.85 -30.99 11.96
C ILE A 72 18.90 -32.31 11.20
N ALA A 73 19.76 -32.44 10.18
CA ALA A 73 19.95 -33.66 9.41
C ALA A 73 20.45 -34.82 10.29
N ASP A 74 21.33 -34.53 11.25
CA ASP A 74 21.81 -35.53 12.22
C ASP A 74 20.72 -35.99 13.20
N LYS A 75 19.67 -35.19 13.41
CA LYS A 75 18.61 -35.41 14.41
C LYS A 75 17.25 -35.81 13.84
N SER A 76 16.98 -35.52 12.57
CA SER A 76 15.65 -35.68 11.96
C SER A 76 15.72 -35.74 10.43
N LEU A 77 14.70 -36.31 9.79
CA LEU A 77 14.58 -36.39 8.32
C LEU A 77 14.05 -35.09 7.67
N HIS A 78 13.69 -34.06 8.45
CA HIS A 78 13.06 -32.82 7.95
C HIS A 78 14.07 -31.72 7.56
N ALA A 79 15.33 -32.07 7.31
CA ALA A 79 16.36 -31.09 6.93
C ALA A 79 16.05 -30.41 5.59
N HIS A 80 15.45 -31.13 4.64
CA HIS A 80 15.03 -30.56 3.36
C HIS A 80 13.94 -29.50 3.53
N GLU A 81 12.91 -29.77 4.34
CA GLU A 81 11.84 -28.80 4.62
C GLU A 81 12.39 -27.54 5.29
N PHE A 82 13.30 -27.70 6.25
CA PHE A 82 14.00 -26.57 6.87
C PHE A 82 14.77 -25.75 5.82
N ARG A 83 15.46 -26.43 4.90
CA ARG A 83 16.19 -25.79 3.82
C ARG A 83 15.31 -24.96 2.92
N ASP A 84 14.20 -25.52 2.45
CA ASP A 84 13.25 -24.82 1.59
C ASP A 84 12.72 -23.55 2.27
N ILE A 85 12.42 -23.63 3.58
CA ILE A 85 11.97 -22.48 4.37
C ILE A 85 13.01 -21.36 4.39
N TYR A 86 14.25 -21.64 4.83
CA TYR A 86 15.23 -20.56 4.99
C TYR A 86 15.72 -20.03 3.64
N VAL A 87 15.89 -20.89 2.64
CA VAL A 87 16.27 -20.49 1.27
C VAL A 87 15.19 -19.62 0.65
N GLY A 88 13.91 -19.97 0.83
CA GLY A 88 12.79 -19.16 0.36
C GLY A 88 12.76 -17.77 1.00
N ILE A 89 12.96 -17.68 2.32
CA ILE A 89 13.02 -16.39 3.05
C ILE A 89 14.19 -15.53 2.56
N VAL A 90 15.40 -16.10 2.49
CA VAL A 90 16.59 -15.36 2.06
C VAL A 90 16.46 -14.90 0.61
N SER A 91 15.95 -15.77 -0.28
CA SER A 91 15.71 -15.44 -1.69
C SER A 91 14.68 -14.32 -1.84
N ALA A 92 13.58 -14.36 -1.09
CA ALA A 92 12.58 -13.30 -1.09
C ALA A 92 13.17 -11.94 -0.66
N ILE A 93 13.90 -11.90 0.46
CA ILE A 93 14.53 -10.67 0.95
C ILE A 93 15.50 -10.11 -0.10
N LYS A 94 16.38 -10.95 -0.66
CA LYS A 94 17.36 -10.54 -1.69
C LYS A 94 16.68 -10.04 -2.97
N ALA A 95 15.65 -10.76 -3.45
CA ALA A 95 14.93 -10.39 -4.67
C ALA A 95 14.14 -9.08 -4.51
N ILE A 96 13.42 -8.91 -3.40
CA ILE A 96 12.66 -7.69 -3.12
C ILE A 96 13.62 -6.51 -2.97
N ARG A 97 14.71 -6.66 -2.22
CA ARG A 97 15.74 -5.61 -2.07
C ARG A 97 16.31 -5.20 -3.42
N LYS A 98 16.68 -6.17 -4.27
CA LYS A 98 17.24 -5.89 -5.61
C LYS A 98 16.27 -5.08 -6.47
N ASN A 99 15.00 -5.48 -6.52
CA ASN A 99 13.98 -4.75 -7.29
C ASN A 99 13.74 -3.35 -6.71
N PHE A 100 13.63 -3.24 -5.39
CA PHE A 100 13.46 -1.95 -4.70
C PHE A 100 14.62 -0.99 -5.00
N CYS A 101 15.87 -1.45 -4.91
CA CYS A 101 17.05 -0.65 -5.25
C CYS A 101 17.05 -0.26 -6.73
N SER A 102 16.79 -1.20 -7.64
CA SER A 102 16.73 -0.92 -9.07
C SER A 102 15.68 0.14 -9.40
N ASN A 103 14.50 0.07 -8.78
CA ASN A 103 13.45 1.06 -8.98
C ASN A 103 13.85 2.42 -8.39
N SER A 104 14.46 2.42 -7.20
CA SER A 104 14.94 3.65 -6.56
C SER A 104 16.01 4.34 -7.40
N THR A 105 16.99 3.61 -7.95
CA THR A 105 18.03 4.18 -8.83
C THR A 105 17.44 4.77 -10.12
N ARG A 106 16.45 4.09 -10.72
CA ARG A 106 15.76 4.60 -11.91
C ARG A 106 14.95 5.86 -11.60
N LEU A 107 14.28 5.89 -10.45
CA LEU A 107 13.55 7.07 -9.99
C LEU A 107 14.51 8.24 -9.76
N GLU A 108 15.64 8.00 -9.09
CA GLU A 108 16.69 9.01 -8.83
C GLU A 108 17.34 9.56 -10.09
N GLY A 109 17.44 8.75 -11.15
CA GLY A 109 17.96 9.17 -12.45
C GLY A 109 16.92 9.77 -13.40
N SER A 110 15.67 9.95 -12.96
CA SER A 110 14.61 10.52 -13.79
C SER A 110 14.71 12.04 -13.87
N SER A 111 14.57 12.61 -15.07
CA SER A 111 14.51 14.06 -15.28
C SER A 111 13.30 14.70 -14.58
N PHE A 112 12.28 13.92 -14.20
CA PHE A 112 11.19 14.42 -13.36
C PHE A 112 11.70 15.02 -12.03
N LEU A 113 12.77 14.45 -11.47
CA LEU A 113 13.34 14.96 -10.21
C LEU A 113 14.12 16.27 -10.37
N GLU A 114 14.35 16.74 -11.60
CA GLU A 114 15.02 18.01 -11.89
C GLU A 114 14.09 19.22 -11.73
N TYR A 115 12.77 19.01 -11.80
CA TYR A 115 11.79 20.06 -11.55
C TYR A 115 11.74 20.50 -10.08
N ASP A 116 11.22 21.69 -9.82
CA ASP A 116 10.88 22.12 -8.47
C ASP A 116 9.80 21.23 -7.85
N VAL A 117 9.90 20.96 -6.55
CA VAL A 117 8.96 20.12 -5.78
C VAL A 117 7.50 20.56 -5.96
N VAL A 118 7.26 21.87 -6.01
CA VAL A 118 5.92 22.43 -6.20
C VAL A 118 5.36 22.00 -7.56
N LYS A 119 6.17 22.10 -8.63
CA LYS A 119 5.79 21.67 -9.97
C LYS A 119 5.56 20.16 -10.02
N GLN A 120 6.43 19.36 -9.38
CA GLN A 120 6.27 17.91 -9.29
C GLN A 120 4.95 17.51 -8.63
N LEU A 121 4.61 18.12 -7.49
CA LEU A 121 3.36 17.87 -6.77
C LEU A 121 2.14 18.29 -7.59
N GLN A 122 2.18 19.46 -8.22
CA GLN A 122 1.08 19.90 -9.08
C GLN A 122 0.89 18.98 -10.28
N MET A 123 1.95 18.52 -10.94
CA MET A 123 1.84 17.54 -12.02
C MET A 123 1.16 16.24 -11.55
N LEU A 124 1.53 15.74 -10.36
CA LEU A 124 0.90 14.54 -9.78
C LEU A 124 -0.59 14.75 -9.47
N PHE A 125 -0.95 15.90 -8.89
CA PHE A 125 -2.35 16.18 -8.54
C PHE A 125 -3.23 16.48 -9.75
N VAL A 126 -2.72 17.20 -10.75
CA VAL A 126 -3.43 17.42 -12.02
C VAL A 126 -3.67 16.06 -12.70
N PHE A 127 -2.63 15.21 -12.76
CA PHE A 127 -2.79 13.87 -13.32
C PHE A 127 -3.85 13.05 -12.57
N TYR A 128 -3.84 13.09 -11.23
CA TYR A 128 -4.83 12.40 -10.40
C TYR A 128 -6.26 12.87 -10.64
N GLU A 129 -6.47 14.19 -10.66
CA GLU A 129 -7.77 14.80 -10.88
C GLU A 129 -8.33 14.40 -12.25
N ASP A 130 -7.49 14.42 -13.28
CA ASP A 130 -7.88 13.98 -14.61
C ASP A 130 -8.18 12.48 -14.68
N GLN A 131 -7.40 11.62 -14.02
CA GLN A 131 -7.74 10.19 -13.92
C GLN A 131 -9.07 9.96 -13.19
N CYS A 132 -9.33 10.69 -12.11
CA CYS A 132 -10.60 10.59 -11.38
C CYS A 132 -11.78 11.01 -12.25
N ARG A 133 -11.64 12.13 -12.98
CA ARG A 133 -12.64 12.62 -13.93
C ARG A 133 -12.93 11.59 -15.03
N LEU A 134 -11.90 10.97 -15.60
CA LEU A 134 -12.05 9.94 -16.63
C LEU A 134 -12.74 8.68 -16.10
N ILE A 135 -12.37 8.22 -14.89
CA ILE A 135 -12.99 7.07 -14.23
C ILE A 135 -14.48 7.34 -13.98
N GLN A 136 -14.83 8.53 -13.47
CA GLN A 136 -16.21 8.91 -13.23
C GLN A 136 -17.03 8.92 -14.53
N GLN A 137 -16.51 9.50 -15.61
CA GLN A 137 -17.16 9.47 -16.92
C GLN A 137 -17.37 8.05 -17.43
N GLN A 138 -16.41 7.15 -17.21
CA GLN A 138 -16.54 5.74 -17.61
C GLN A 138 -17.63 5.00 -16.84
N VAL A 139 -17.73 5.25 -15.53
CA VAL A 139 -18.75 4.65 -14.67
C VAL A 139 -20.14 5.18 -15.06
N GLU A 140 -20.27 6.49 -15.25
CA GLU A 140 -21.52 7.11 -15.71
C GLU A 140 -21.97 6.59 -17.08
N ASN A 141 -21.04 6.30 -17.99
CA ASN A 141 -21.36 5.73 -19.31
C ASN A 141 -21.75 4.25 -19.25
N THR A 142 -21.17 3.48 -18.33
CA THR A 142 -21.49 2.04 -18.14
C THR A 142 -22.84 1.84 -17.45
N ASN A 143 -23.24 2.76 -16.54
CA ASN A 143 -24.46 2.63 -15.72
C ASN A 143 -25.71 3.29 -16.33
N LYS A 144 -25.69 3.67 -17.61
CA LYS A 144 -26.82 4.34 -18.28
C LYS A 144 -28.09 3.48 -18.42
N GLY A 145 -28.11 2.24 -17.93
CA GLY A 145 -29.17 1.25 -18.20
C GLY A 145 -29.95 0.72 -17.00
N ASP A 146 -29.34 0.52 -15.84
CA ASP A 146 -29.99 -0.20 -14.73
C ASP A 146 -29.69 0.44 -13.37
N SER A 147 -30.59 0.20 -12.44
CA SER A 147 -30.69 0.78 -11.09
C SER A 147 -29.35 1.05 -10.38
N ILE A 148 -29.24 2.26 -9.80
CA ILE A 148 -28.10 2.67 -8.97
C ILE A 148 -28.14 1.88 -7.64
N HIS A 149 -27.20 0.95 -7.47
CA HIS A 149 -27.00 0.08 -6.33
C HIS A 149 -25.82 0.50 -5.43
N GLY A 150 -24.98 1.46 -5.85
CA GLY A 150 -23.80 1.94 -5.12
C GLY A 150 -22.55 1.06 -5.28
N TYR A 151 -22.64 -0.05 -6.02
CA TYR A 151 -21.54 -1.00 -6.27
C TYR A 151 -20.89 -0.84 -7.64
N GLU A 152 -21.30 0.16 -8.41
CA GLU A 152 -20.90 0.28 -9.80
C GLU A 152 -19.42 0.68 -9.94
N MET A 153 -18.85 1.31 -8.90
CA MET A 153 -17.42 1.55 -8.78
C MET A 153 -16.62 0.28 -8.44
N HIS A 154 -17.27 -0.76 -7.91
CA HIS A 154 -16.62 -1.99 -7.45
C HIS A 154 -16.67 -3.13 -8.47
N VAL A 155 -17.63 -3.10 -9.39
CA VAL A 155 -17.75 -4.08 -10.48
C VAL A 155 -17.94 -3.33 -11.79
N SER A 156 -16.84 -2.87 -12.36
CA SER A 156 -16.83 -2.27 -13.71
C SER A 156 -16.14 -3.21 -14.70
N THR A 157 -16.87 -3.68 -15.71
CA THR A 157 -16.28 -4.43 -16.82
C THR A 157 -15.68 -3.45 -17.82
N PHE A 158 -14.37 -3.52 -18.02
CA PHE A 158 -13.65 -2.73 -19.01
C PHE A 158 -13.25 -3.61 -20.18
N LYS A 159 -13.45 -3.11 -21.40
CA LYS A 159 -12.88 -3.73 -22.60
C LYS A 159 -11.39 -3.38 -22.69
N THR A 160 -10.52 -4.37 -22.49
CA THR A 160 -9.10 -4.27 -22.79
C THR A 160 -8.83 -4.86 -24.19
N ARG A 161 -7.59 -4.72 -24.68
CA ARG A 161 -7.15 -5.37 -25.94
C ARG A 161 -7.31 -6.89 -25.91
N ASP A 162 -7.32 -7.48 -24.71
CA ASP A 162 -7.34 -8.93 -24.48
C ASP A 162 -8.73 -9.46 -24.06
N GLY A 163 -9.77 -8.61 -24.07
CA GLY A 163 -11.15 -8.99 -23.76
C GLY A 163 -11.82 -8.09 -22.72
N GLU A 164 -13.01 -8.47 -22.27
CA GLU A 164 -13.67 -7.80 -21.15
C GLU A 164 -13.04 -8.26 -19.83
N GLN A 165 -12.39 -7.35 -19.12
CA GLN A 165 -11.86 -7.57 -17.79
C GLN A 165 -12.73 -6.83 -16.78
N ALA A 166 -13.26 -7.55 -15.80
CA ALA A 166 -13.82 -6.92 -14.61
C ALA A 166 -12.68 -6.32 -13.79
N ALA A 167 -12.67 -5.00 -13.63
CA ALA A 167 -11.80 -4.33 -12.67
C ALA A 167 -12.64 -3.34 -11.86
N SER A 168 -12.28 -3.08 -10.61
CA SER A 168 -12.96 -2.04 -9.84
C SER A 168 -12.40 -0.67 -10.22
N ALA A 169 -13.28 0.28 -10.54
CA ALA A 169 -12.96 1.68 -10.66
C ALA A 169 -12.45 2.27 -9.32
N SER A 170 -13.02 1.82 -8.19
CA SER A 170 -12.57 2.17 -6.85
C SER A 170 -11.13 1.70 -6.58
N ASP A 171 -10.83 0.43 -6.87
CA ASP A 171 -9.47 -0.11 -6.66
C ASP A 171 -8.43 0.66 -7.52
N LYS A 172 -8.81 1.09 -8.73
CA LYS A 172 -7.95 1.95 -9.58
C LYS A 172 -7.68 3.31 -8.94
N GLN A 173 -8.70 3.95 -8.36
CA GLN A 173 -8.54 5.24 -7.68
C GLN A 173 -7.71 5.12 -6.40
N GLU A 174 -7.92 4.06 -5.62
CA GLU A 174 -7.13 3.76 -4.43
C GLU A 174 -5.66 3.49 -4.79
N SER A 175 -5.41 2.67 -5.80
CA SER A 175 -4.06 2.39 -6.31
C SER A 175 -3.36 3.69 -6.75
N LEU A 176 -4.06 4.58 -7.47
CA LEU A 176 -3.53 5.89 -7.87
C LEU A 176 -3.18 6.76 -6.66
N LEU A 177 -4.03 6.79 -5.63
CA LEU A 177 -3.78 7.53 -4.40
C LEU A 177 -2.54 7.01 -3.66
N GLU A 178 -2.38 5.69 -3.56
CA GLU A 178 -1.21 5.08 -2.92
C GLU A 178 0.10 5.37 -3.66
N ILE A 179 0.06 5.38 -5.00
CA ILE A 179 1.19 5.77 -5.84
C ILE A 179 1.58 7.24 -5.55
N ILE A 180 0.60 8.14 -5.51
CA ILE A 180 0.83 9.57 -5.26
C ILE A 180 1.33 9.82 -3.84
N ASP A 181 0.75 9.17 -2.82
CA ASP A 181 1.22 9.26 -1.44
C ASP A 181 2.69 8.78 -1.32
N THR A 182 3.02 7.68 -1.99
CA THR A 182 4.39 7.16 -2.06
C THR A 182 5.35 8.19 -2.67
N LEU A 183 4.99 8.77 -3.81
CA LEU A 183 5.81 9.78 -4.49
C LEU A 183 5.90 11.06 -3.65
N ALA A 184 4.80 11.55 -3.08
CA ALA A 184 4.79 12.75 -2.25
C ALA A 184 5.70 12.61 -1.02
N ARG A 185 5.65 11.47 -0.32
CA ARG A 185 6.56 11.17 0.80
C ARG A 185 8.02 11.11 0.36
N TYR A 186 8.28 10.56 -0.82
CA TYR A 186 9.62 10.51 -1.40
C TYR A 186 10.14 11.92 -1.73
N LEU A 187 9.34 12.75 -2.38
CA LEU A 187 9.67 14.13 -2.73
C LEU A 187 9.93 14.98 -1.50
N TYR A 188 9.05 14.91 -0.49
CA TYR A 188 9.22 15.61 0.79
C TYR A 188 10.53 15.25 1.49
N PHE A 189 10.95 13.98 1.41
CA PHE A 189 12.21 13.54 1.99
C PHE A 189 13.43 14.09 1.26
N LYS A 190 13.41 14.13 -0.07
CA LYS A 190 14.54 14.59 -0.89
C LYS A 190 14.73 16.11 -0.83
N CYS A 191 13.64 16.84 -0.70
CA CYS A 191 13.66 18.29 -0.73
C CYS A 191 12.86 18.85 0.45
N PRO A 192 13.53 19.32 1.53
CA PRO A 192 12.84 20.10 2.55
C PRO A 192 12.23 21.32 1.87
N LEU A 193 10.92 21.55 2.07
CA LEU A 193 10.15 22.61 1.43
C LEU A 193 10.88 23.96 1.55
N GLY A 194 11.52 24.37 0.46
CA GLY A 194 12.13 25.69 0.32
C GLY A 194 11.08 26.74 -0.02
N GLN A 195 11.54 27.92 -0.48
CA GLN A 195 10.62 28.95 -0.97
C GLN A 195 9.76 28.41 -2.12
N ILE A 196 8.45 28.39 -1.88
CA ILE A 196 7.43 27.99 -2.84
C ILE A 196 7.41 29.06 -3.94
N LYS A 197 7.85 28.68 -5.14
CA LYS A 197 7.59 29.45 -6.36
C LYS A 197 6.40 28.81 -7.06
N GLU A 198 5.43 29.62 -7.46
CA GLU A 198 4.36 29.17 -8.34
C GLU A 198 4.96 28.94 -9.73
N PRO A 199 4.84 27.73 -10.31
CA PRO A 199 5.29 27.48 -11.67
C PRO A 199 4.30 28.04 -12.68
N ASP A 200 4.83 28.60 -13.77
CA ASP A 200 4.04 29.31 -14.79
C ASP A 200 3.27 28.37 -15.75
N ASP A 201 3.66 27.08 -15.84
CA ASP A 201 2.98 26.08 -16.68
C ASP A 201 3.17 24.65 -16.14
N VAL A 202 2.06 23.91 -15.99
CA VAL A 202 2.01 22.57 -15.42
C VAL A 202 1.13 21.67 -16.28
N CYS A 203 1.76 20.86 -17.12
CA CYS A 203 1.08 19.82 -17.91
C CYS A 203 1.75 18.45 -17.65
N PRO A 204 1.06 17.49 -17.01
CA PRO A 204 1.64 16.18 -16.75
C PRO A 204 1.75 15.27 -17.99
N TYR A 205 1.14 15.66 -19.11
CA TYR A 205 1.04 14.83 -20.32
C TYR A 205 2.14 15.08 -21.35
N GLU A 206 2.87 16.19 -21.21
CA GLU A 206 4.01 16.49 -22.08
C GLU A 206 5.28 15.73 -21.67
N ASP A 207 5.32 15.27 -20.41
CA ASP A 207 6.47 14.55 -19.86
C ASP A 207 6.19 13.05 -19.73
N SER A 208 6.76 12.28 -20.67
CA SER A 208 6.74 10.81 -20.64
C SER A 208 7.31 10.19 -19.34
N LYS A 209 8.05 10.97 -18.53
CA LYS A 209 8.59 10.51 -17.26
C LYS A 209 7.54 10.36 -16.17
N ILE A 210 6.38 11.01 -16.29
CA ILE A 210 5.30 10.84 -15.31
C ILE A 210 4.78 9.40 -15.32
N GLU A 211 4.60 8.79 -16.49
CA GLU A 211 4.23 7.37 -16.56
C GLU A 211 5.31 6.48 -15.93
N GLU A 212 6.58 6.75 -16.24
CA GLU A 212 7.71 5.98 -15.69
C GLU A 212 7.77 6.06 -14.15
N ILE A 213 7.67 7.25 -13.54
CA ILE A 213 7.71 7.38 -12.08
C ILE A 213 6.49 6.75 -11.40
N MET A 214 5.32 6.80 -12.04
CA MET A 214 4.09 6.17 -11.52
C MET A 214 4.26 4.65 -11.50
N LEU A 215 4.78 4.05 -12.59
CA LEU A 215 5.08 2.62 -12.65
C LEU A 215 6.16 2.21 -11.64
N LEU A 216 7.19 3.04 -11.43
CA LEU A 216 8.23 2.76 -10.44
C LEU A 216 7.69 2.80 -9.00
N ALA A 217 6.79 3.73 -8.69
CA ALA A 217 6.13 3.84 -7.40
C ALA A 217 5.09 2.72 -7.18
N GLU A 218 4.32 2.36 -8.20
CA GLU A 218 3.46 1.16 -8.19
C GLU A 218 4.29 -0.10 -7.90
N GLY A 219 5.47 -0.21 -8.50
CA GLY A 219 6.41 -1.30 -8.23
C GLY A 219 6.79 -1.40 -6.75
N LYS A 220 6.88 -0.30 -6.00
CA LYS A 220 7.10 -0.34 -4.56
C LYS A 220 5.88 -0.93 -3.83
N PHE A 221 4.68 -0.48 -4.15
CA PHE A 221 3.45 -1.00 -3.57
C PHE A 221 3.31 -2.51 -3.81
N PHE A 222 3.59 -2.97 -5.03
CA PHE A 222 3.61 -4.39 -5.35
C PHE A 222 4.59 -5.18 -4.47
N LEU A 223 5.80 -4.65 -4.25
CA LEU A 223 6.80 -5.29 -3.40
C LEU A 223 6.38 -5.33 -1.91
N ASP A 224 5.75 -4.28 -1.41
CA ASP A 224 5.16 -4.24 -0.06
C ASP A 224 4.10 -5.33 0.09
N LEU A 225 3.14 -5.41 -0.84
CA LEU A 225 2.08 -6.42 -0.83
C LEU A 225 2.62 -7.85 -0.89
N VAL A 226 3.62 -8.10 -1.75
CA VAL A 226 4.29 -9.40 -1.84
C VAL A 226 4.96 -9.75 -0.52
N TRP A 227 5.67 -8.80 0.09
CA TRP A 227 6.34 -9.04 1.37
C TRP A 227 5.36 -9.30 2.51
N GLU A 228 4.26 -8.54 2.58
CA GLU A 228 3.20 -8.75 3.57
C GLU A 228 2.56 -10.13 3.44
N ARG A 229 2.30 -10.59 2.21
CA ARG A 229 1.77 -11.94 1.96
C ARG A 229 2.73 -13.03 2.44
N ILE A 230 4.03 -12.87 2.21
CA ILE A 230 5.05 -13.78 2.73
C ILE A 230 5.05 -13.78 4.26
N LYS A 231 4.98 -12.61 4.89
CA LYS A 231 5.14 -12.42 6.34
C LYS A 231 3.91 -12.81 7.16
N PHE A 232 2.72 -12.44 6.70
CA PHE A 232 1.46 -12.54 7.46
C PHE A 232 0.53 -13.63 6.95
N ARG A 233 0.65 -14.05 5.69
CA ARG A 233 -0.24 -15.03 5.04
C ARG A 233 0.44 -16.35 4.70
N ASN A 234 1.69 -16.53 5.10
CA ASN A 234 2.49 -17.75 4.82
C ASN A 234 2.53 -18.11 3.33
N TRP A 235 2.46 -17.13 2.43
CA TRP A 235 2.59 -17.42 0.99
C TRP A 235 3.94 -18.03 0.68
N ASN A 236 3.95 -19.08 -0.11
CA ASN A 236 5.17 -19.78 -0.50
C ASN A 236 5.96 -19.00 -1.53
N VAL A 237 7.25 -19.30 -1.60
CA VAL A 237 8.22 -18.60 -2.44
C VAL A 237 9.02 -19.66 -3.19
N GLU A 238 8.96 -19.66 -4.51
CA GLU A 238 9.66 -20.62 -5.35
C GLU A 238 10.28 -19.97 -6.58
N TRP A 239 11.33 -20.60 -7.10
CA TRP A 239 11.87 -20.25 -8.41
C TRP A 239 11.02 -20.89 -9.52
N ILE A 240 10.45 -20.06 -10.37
CA ILE A 240 9.65 -20.45 -11.53
C ILE A 240 10.45 -20.12 -12.79
N GLU A 241 10.62 -21.10 -13.67
CA GLU A 241 11.20 -20.88 -14.99
C GLU A 241 10.10 -20.64 -16.01
N THR A 242 10.19 -19.53 -16.74
CA THR A 242 9.28 -19.22 -17.83
C THR A 242 10.05 -18.61 -18.98
N GLN A 243 9.95 -19.21 -20.16
CA GLN A 243 10.60 -18.72 -21.40
C GLN A 243 12.11 -18.50 -21.24
N GLY A 244 12.80 -19.42 -20.55
CA GLY A 244 14.27 -19.33 -20.34
C GLY A 244 14.72 -18.27 -19.34
N ARG A 245 13.79 -17.69 -18.57
CA ARG A 245 14.07 -16.77 -17.46
C ARG A 245 13.56 -17.36 -16.16
N SER A 246 14.37 -17.28 -15.10
CA SER A 246 13.98 -17.70 -13.75
C SER A 246 13.46 -16.51 -12.96
N TYR A 247 12.27 -16.65 -12.39
CA TYR A 247 11.57 -15.65 -11.58
C TYR A 247 11.32 -16.20 -10.19
N LEU A 248 11.26 -15.33 -9.20
CA LEU A 248 10.78 -15.72 -7.87
C LEU A 248 9.26 -15.54 -7.83
N GLY A 249 8.53 -16.64 -7.87
CA GLY A 249 7.08 -16.67 -7.77
C GLY A 249 6.62 -16.76 -6.33
N THR A 250 5.52 -16.07 -6.03
CA THR A 250 4.83 -16.19 -4.74
C THR A 250 3.42 -16.71 -4.94
N TYR A 251 3.02 -17.69 -4.14
CA TYR A 251 1.72 -18.33 -4.28
C TYR A 251 1.09 -18.67 -2.92
N PRO A 252 -0.24 -18.69 -2.81
CA PRO A 252 -0.93 -19.00 -1.57
C PRO A 252 -0.67 -20.47 -1.17
N PRO A 253 -0.67 -20.79 0.13
CA PRO A 253 -0.42 -22.15 0.61
C PRO A 253 -1.51 -23.15 0.17
N SER A 254 -2.72 -22.67 -0.14
CA SER A 254 -3.77 -23.47 -0.75
C SER A 254 -4.72 -22.62 -1.61
N HIS A 255 -5.46 -23.27 -2.49
CA HIS A 255 -6.51 -22.61 -3.26
C HIS A 255 -7.63 -22.08 -2.35
N ASP A 256 -7.93 -22.74 -1.23
CA ASP A 256 -8.99 -22.30 -0.33
C ASP A 256 -8.58 -21.05 0.47
N GLU A 257 -7.31 -20.92 0.84
CA GLU A 257 -6.77 -19.69 1.43
C GLU A 257 -6.93 -18.49 0.48
N LEU A 258 -6.70 -18.69 -0.82
CA LEU A 258 -6.96 -17.66 -1.83
C LEU A 258 -8.46 -17.28 -1.90
N LYS A 259 -9.36 -18.26 -1.79
CA LYS A 259 -10.81 -17.99 -1.75
C LYS A 259 -11.20 -17.23 -0.48
N TYR A 260 -10.65 -17.60 0.68
CA TYR A 260 -10.92 -16.93 1.95
C TYR A 260 -10.41 -15.49 1.95
N GLU A 261 -9.22 -15.25 1.38
CA GLU A 261 -8.69 -13.90 1.20
C GLU A 261 -9.65 -13.07 0.32
N ARG A 262 -10.01 -13.57 -0.86
CA ARG A 262 -10.97 -12.89 -1.75
C ARG A 262 -12.32 -12.62 -1.08
N ALA A 263 -12.90 -13.62 -0.41
CA ALA A 263 -14.18 -13.46 0.27
C ALA A 263 -14.09 -12.45 1.42
N SER A 264 -12.98 -12.40 2.15
CA SER A 264 -12.75 -11.44 3.24
C SER A 264 -12.60 -10.02 2.70
N THR A 265 -11.85 -9.84 1.61
CA THR A 265 -11.72 -8.56 0.91
C THR A 265 -13.07 -8.03 0.44
N ILE A 266 -13.87 -8.87 -0.22
CA ILE A 266 -15.23 -8.50 -0.67
C ILE A 266 -16.12 -8.11 0.51
N ARG A 267 -16.10 -8.89 1.60
CA ARG A 267 -16.89 -8.59 2.82
C ARG A 267 -16.45 -7.29 3.48
N TYR A 268 -15.16 -7.00 3.49
CA TYR A 268 -14.63 -5.74 4.02
C TYR A 268 -15.17 -4.56 3.21
N TYR A 269 -15.08 -4.60 1.89
CA TYR A 269 -15.65 -3.56 1.03
C TYR A 269 -17.16 -3.39 1.22
N TYR A 270 -17.90 -4.48 1.37
CA TYR A 270 -19.34 -4.41 1.65
C TYR A 270 -19.63 -3.65 2.96
N LYS A 271 -18.86 -3.96 4.01
CA LYS A 271 -19.02 -3.29 5.30
C LYS A 271 -18.68 -1.80 5.19
N ASP A 272 -17.57 -1.47 4.55
CA ASP A 272 -17.12 -0.08 4.39
C ASP A 272 -18.15 0.75 3.61
N HIS A 273 -18.69 0.20 2.52
CA HIS A 273 -19.77 0.84 1.77
C HIS A 273 -21.04 1.03 2.62
N ALA A 274 -21.43 0.02 3.40
CA ALA A 274 -22.57 0.13 4.31
C ALA A 274 -22.37 1.21 5.38
N ASP A 275 -21.16 1.30 5.94
CA ASP A 275 -20.78 2.30 6.95
C ASP A 275 -20.77 3.71 6.35
N ILE A 276 -20.22 3.90 5.14
CA ILE A 276 -20.26 5.18 4.41
C ILE A 276 -21.70 5.59 4.11
N HIS A 277 -22.54 4.67 3.63
CA HIS A 277 -23.94 4.97 3.32
C HIS A 277 -24.72 5.37 4.59
N LYS A 278 -24.47 4.70 5.71
CA LYS A 278 -25.04 5.09 7.01
C LYS A 278 -24.61 6.51 7.40
N LEU A 279 -23.32 6.84 7.26
CA LEU A 279 -22.78 8.16 7.55
C LEU A 279 -23.37 9.25 6.62
N MET A 280 -23.59 8.93 5.34
CA MET A 280 -24.27 9.83 4.40
C MET A 280 -25.73 10.08 4.79
N LEU A 281 -26.46 9.06 5.23
CA LEU A 281 -27.84 9.21 5.71
C LEU A 281 -27.90 10.08 6.98
N GLU A 282 -27.02 9.83 7.94
CA GLU A 282 -26.93 10.61 9.18
C GLU A 282 -26.59 12.09 8.89
N ASN A 283 -25.63 12.33 8.00
CA ASN A 283 -25.28 13.68 7.53
C ASN A 283 -26.43 14.34 6.76
N GLY A 284 -27.12 13.59 5.89
CA GLY A 284 -28.29 14.06 5.14
C GLY A 284 -29.44 14.48 6.06
N GLU A 285 -29.69 13.74 7.13
CA GLU A 285 -30.67 14.13 8.15
C GLU A 285 -30.25 15.39 8.90
N SER A 286 -28.97 15.51 9.26
CA SER A 286 -28.42 16.70 9.92
C SER A 286 -28.53 17.94 9.04
N ILE A 287 -28.19 17.81 7.75
CA ILE A 287 -28.35 18.86 6.74
C ILE A 287 -29.84 19.22 6.59
N ARG A 288 -30.73 18.23 6.49
CA ARG A 288 -32.18 18.46 6.37
C ARG A 288 -32.78 19.14 7.61
N LYS A 289 -32.33 18.77 8.81
CA LYS A 289 -32.71 19.43 10.08
C LYS A 289 -32.23 20.88 10.09
N SER A 290 -30.98 21.11 9.68
CA SER A 290 -30.40 22.45 9.54
C SER A 290 -31.19 23.30 8.54
N PHE A 291 -31.49 22.78 7.35
CA PHE A 291 -32.33 23.47 6.37
C PHE A 291 -33.74 23.79 6.89
N LYS A 292 -34.38 22.86 7.61
CA LYS A 292 -35.68 23.12 8.25
C LYS A 292 -35.59 24.22 9.29
N PHE A 293 -34.52 24.24 10.09
CA PHE A 293 -34.26 25.27 11.09
C PHE A 293 -34.02 26.64 10.42
N THR A 294 -33.15 26.72 9.42
CA THR A 294 -32.89 27.95 8.65
C THR A 294 -34.18 28.46 7.97
N ARG A 295 -34.99 27.55 7.41
CA ARG A 295 -36.27 27.90 6.78
C ARG A 295 -37.32 28.36 7.81
N ALA A 296 -37.32 27.79 9.01
CA ALA A 296 -38.17 28.23 10.11
C ALA A 296 -37.76 29.62 10.62
N LEU A 297 -36.47 29.93 10.65
CA LEU A 297 -35.94 31.26 10.96
C LEU A 297 -36.21 32.30 9.85
N ALA A 298 -36.32 31.87 8.59
CA ALA A 298 -36.66 32.74 7.47
C ALA A 298 -38.15 33.09 7.38
N ARG A 299 -39.05 32.27 7.94
CA ARG A 299 -40.51 32.50 7.90
C ARG A 299 -40.99 33.76 8.64
N PRO A 300 -40.47 34.13 9.83
CA PRO A 300 -40.79 35.40 10.49
C PRO A 300 -40.36 36.66 9.72
N HIS A 301 -39.40 36.54 8.78
CA HIS A 301 -38.89 37.68 8.00
C HIS A 301 -39.52 37.80 6.61
N ALA A 302 -40.32 36.82 6.17
CA ALA A 302 -41.01 36.89 4.88
C ALA A 302 -42.16 37.93 4.84
N SER A 303 -42.63 38.43 6.00
CA SER A 303 -43.57 39.55 6.09
C SER A 303 -42.90 40.93 6.08
N LEU A 304 -41.57 41.01 5.94
CA LEU A 304 -40.79 42.25 6.00
C LEU A 304 -39.85 42.43 4.80
N VAL A 305 -40.08 41.77 3.66
CA VAL A 305 -39.27 41.99 2.45
C VAL A 305 -39.86 43.13 1.61
N GLY A 306 -39.80 44.34 2.16
CA GLY A 306 -39.55 45.55 1.37
C GLY A 306 -38.04 45.77 1.41
N GLY A 307 -37.40 45.86 0.24
CA GLY A 307 -35.97 45.57 0.06
C GLY A 307 -35.00 46.25 1.03
N GLU A 308 -34.05 45.47 1.52
CA GLU A 308 -32.76 45.94 2.00
C GLU A 308 -31.67 44.96 1.55
N GLU A 309 -30.62 45.52 0.94
CA GLU A 309 -29.39 44.81 0.60
C GLU A 309 -28.68 44.40 1.90
N PHE A 310 -28.38 43.12 2.05
CA PHE A 310 -27.56 42.64 3.17
C PHE A 310 -26.08 42.68 2.78
N PRO A 311 -25.21 43.33 3.59
CA PRO A 311 -23.78 43.23 3.38
C PRO A 311 -23.32 41.80 3.68
N LEU A 312 -22.41 41.28 2.84
CA LEU A 312 -21.69 40.03 3.06
C LEU A 312 -20.88 40.12 4.36
N ALA A 313 -21.50 39.74 5.47
CA ALA A 313 -20.83 39.62 6.77
C ALA A 313 -20.03 38.31 6.82
N GLY A 314 -18.82 38.36 6.26
CA GLY A 314 -17.76 37.43 6.62
C GLY A 314 -17.34 37.69 8.06
N SER A 315 -17.92 36.98 9.03
CA SER A 315 -17.34 36.76 10.36
C SER A 315 -18.27 35.88 11.21
N ARG A 316 -18.23 34.55 11.03
CA ARG A 316 -18.61 33.55 12.06
C ARG A 316 -18.36 32.08 11.66
N ILE A 317 -17.50 31.83 10.66
CA ILE A 317 -17.02 30.46 10.34
C ILE A 317 -15.90 30.01 11.32
N SER A 318 -15.35 30.92 12.13
CA SER A 318 -14.24 30.64 13.05
C SER A 318 -14.61 29.88 14.33
N GLU A 319 -15.89 29.71 14.68
CA GLU A 319 -16.29 29.00 15.91
C GLU A 319 -16.60 27.51 15.68
N VAL A 320 -16.78 27.06 14.44
CA VAL A 320 -17.02 25.63 14.13
C VAL A 320 -15.71 24.87 13.88
N THR A 321 -14.64 25.56 13.45
CA THR A 321 -13.32 24.97 13.24
C THR A 321 -12.51 24.77 14.53
N GLY A 322 -12.93 25.36 15.66
CA GLY A 322 -12.26 25.23 16.95
C GLY A 322 -12.46 23.90 17.70
N LYS A 323 -13.45 23.08 17.32
CA LYS A 323 -13.74 21.80 18.01
C LYS A 323 -13.19 20.54 17.33
N ILE A 324 -12.56 20.65 16.17
CA ILE A 324 -11.95 19.50 15.45
C ILE A 324 -10.47 19.29 15.85
N ARG A 325 -9.88 20.15 16.69
CA ARG A 325 -8.48 20.00 17.14
C ARG A 325 -8.25 19.19 18.43
N LYS A 326 -9.22 18.39 18.88
CA LYS A 326 -9.00 17.40 19.95
C LYS A 326 -9.86 16.15 19.73
N ILE A 327 -9.42 15.28 18.83
CA ILE A 327 -9.50 13.81 18.95
C ILE A 327 -8.17 13.27 18.45
#